data_AF-A0A2E4I5H1-F1
#
_entry.id   AF-A0A2E4I5H1-F1
#
_cell.length_a   1.000
_cell.length_b   1.000
_cell.length_c   1.000
_cell.angle_alpha   90.00
_cell.angle_beta   90.00
_cell.angle_gamma   90.00
#
_symmetry.space_group_name_H-M   'P 1'
#
loop_
_entity.id
_entity.type
_entity.pdbx_description
1 polymer ?
#
loop_
_entity_poly.entity_id
_entity_poly.type
_entity_poly.pdbx_seq_one_letter_code
_entity_poly.pdbx_strand_id
1 'polypeptide(L)'
;MGANTKLDKGVVRRGIVTPDKHFPYHSKEAIDVVCQAIKITKPDFYVDLGDTGEFSSVSNHQWKRKKRPPLEYQLPRVYEDLKAVNEGMDIIDEALNKAKVKERYFTEGNHDDWLNRFSEENPYLQGLNVQDGLLLRQRGYEYYPAGKYLKMGDLYFYHGHHFAGIYHTRNHLTKLGCNIMYGHHHDLQMCSVTHMDGPKSAWSIGCLKDTSDETNAWLGNRKTNWAHAFAVVDYYTDSRFTVHVVNIIDGVTTLWGEVLDGNA
;
A
#
# COMPACT_ATOMS: atom_id res chain seq x y z
N MET A 1 -14.98 -23.42 11.43
CA MET A 1 -13.98 -24.10 10.58
C MET A 1 -14.44 -23.90 9.14
N GLY A 2 -13.72 -23.08 8.37
CA GLY A 2 -14.03 -22.86 6.95
C GLY A 2 -13.73 -24.13 6.16
N ALA A 3 -14.51 -24.40 5.12
CA ALA A 3 -14.25 -25.52 4.23
C ALA A 3 -12.93 -25.25 3.48
N ASN A 4 -11.91 -26.10 3.67
CA ASN A 4 -10.67 -26.03 2.90
C ASN A 4 -11.00 -26.15 1.41
N THR A 5 -10.73 -25.11 0.64
CA THR A 5 -10.90 -25.15 -0.81
C THR A 5 -9.74 -25.94 -1.45
N LYS A 6 -9.85 -26.26 -2.75
CA LYS A 6 -8.72 -26.88 -3.48
C LYS A 6 -7.46 -25.98 -3.47
N LEU A 7 -7.63 -24.68 -3.27
CA LEU A 7 -6.56 -23.66 -3.23
C LEU A 7 -5.85 -23.58 -1.87
N ASP A 8 -6.36 -24.26 -0.84
CA ASP A 8 -5.88 -24.11 0.54
C ASP A 8 -5.09 -25.32 1.05
N LYS A 9 -4.86 -26.34 0.20
CA LYS A 9 -4.15 -27.56 0.61
C LYS A 9 -2.68 -27.24 0.98
N GLY A 10 -2.42 -27.13 2.27
CA GLY A 10 -1.08 -26.89 2.82
C GLY A 10 -0.74 -25.42 3.04
N VAL A 11 -1.64 -24.48 2.73
CA VAL A 11 -1.50 -23.07 3.12
C VAL A 11 -1.98 -22.92 4.55
N VAL A 12 -1.13 -22.36 5.40
CA VAL A 12 -1.41 -22.13 6.83
C VAL A 12 -1.96 -20.72 7.04
N ARG A 13 -1.49 -19.75 6.23
CA ARG A 13 -1.92 -18.36 6.33
C ARG A 13 -1.77 -17.66 4.97
N ARG A 14 -2.80 -16.94 4.55
CA ARG A 14 -2.83 -16.19 3.29
C ARG A 14 -3.08 -14.71 3.53
N GLY A 15 -2.40 -13.85 2.78
CA GLY A 15 -2.63 -12.41 2.84
C GLY A 15 -2.72 -11.73 1.48
N ILE A 16 -3.45 -10.62 1.45
CA ILE A 16 -3.42 -9.63 0.37
C ILE A 16 -2.57 -8.46 0.84
N VAL A 17 -1.66 -7.99 -0.01
CA VAL A 17 -0.80 -6.84 0.23
C VAL A 17 -1.00 -5.82 -0.88
N THR A 18 -1.21 -4.56 -0.51
CA THR A 18 -1.49 -3.49 -1.49
C THR A 18 -0.58 -2.29 -1.29
N PRO A 19 -0.09 -1.68 -2.38
CA PRO A 19 0.70 -0.46 -2.36
C PRO A 19 -0.12 0.81 -2.67
N ASP A 20 0.41 1.95 -2.26
CA ASP A 20 0.29 3.29 -2.87
C ASP A 20 -1.05 3.55 -3.60
N LYS A 21 -2.14 3.69 -2.82
CA LYS A 21 -3.49 3.96 -3.36
C LYS A 21 -3.68 5.42 -3.71
N HIS A 22 -3.06 6.31 -2.93
CA HIS A 22 -3.15 7.75 -3.09
C HIS A 22 -4.59 8.26 -3.16
N PHE A 23 -5.49 7.77 -2.30
CA PHE A 23 -6.86 8.29 -2.25
C PHE A 23 -6.86 9.82 -2.11
N PRO A 24 -7.72 10.54 -2.86
CA PRO A 24 -8.74 10.03 -3.78
C PRO A 24 -8.27 9.74 -5.23
N TYR A 25 -6.99 9.89 -5.56
CA TYR A 25 -6.42 9.71 -6.91
C TYR A 25 -6.15 8.25 -7.31
N HIS A 26 -6.77 7.28 -6.64
CA HIS A 26 -6.74 5.87 -7.02
C HIS A 26 -7.30 5.62 -8.42
N SER A 27 -6.84 4.55 -9.09
CA SER A 27 -7.59 3.96 -10.19
C SER A 27 -8.75 3.17 -9.60
N LYS A 28 -9.96 3.53 -10.01
CA LYS A 28 -11.18 2.86 -9.55
C LYS A 28 -11.19 1.39 -9.96
N GLU A 29 -10.76 1.13 -11.19
CA GLU A 29 -10.71 -0.20 -11.81
C GLU A 29 -9.70 -1.09 -11.05
N ALA A 30 -8.52 -0.56 -10.73
CA ALA A 30 -7.52 -1.27 -9.95
C ALA A 30 -8.02 -1.60 -8.52
N ILE A 31 -8.69 -0.65 -7.86
CA ILE A 31 -9.30 -0.88 -6.54
C ILE A 31 -10.41 -1.93 -6.60
N ASP A 32 -11.24 -1.92 -7.63
CA ASP A 32 -12.30 -2.92 -7.78
C ASP A 32 -11.72 -4.34 -8.01
N VAL A 33 -10.69 -4.46 -8.84
CA VAL A 33 -9.94 -5.73 -9.01
C VAL A 33 -9.40 -6.25 -7.68
N VAL A 34 -8.81 -5.38 -6.85
CA VAL A 34 -8.35 -5.76 -5.50
C VAL A 34 -9.51 -6.24 -4.63
N CYS A 35 -10.66 -5.55 -4.68
CA CYS A 35 -11.86 -5.96 -3.95
C CYS A 35 -12.39 -7.33 -4.41
N GLN A 36 -12.36 -7.61 -5.72
CA GLN A 36 -12.69 -8.93 -6.27
C GLN A 36 -11.69 -9.99 -5.81
N ALA A 37 -10.39 -9.68 -5.83
CA ALA A 37 -9.33 -10.57 -5.35
C ALA A 37 -9.52 -10.93 -3.87
N ILE A 38 -9.87 -9.96 -3.00
CA ILE A 38 -10.18 -10.20 -1.58
C ILE A 38 -11.34 -11.20 -1.42
N LYS A 39 -12.39 -11.10 -2.25
CA LYS A 39 -13.54 -12.02 -2.22
C LYS A 39 -13.17 -13.46 -2.61
N ILE A 40 -12.28 -13.61 -3.60
CA ILE A 40 -11.82 -14.92 -4.10
C ILE A 40 -10.83 -15.55 -3.11
N THR A 41 -9.81 -14.79 -2.74
CA THR A 41 -8.70 -15.26 -1.89
C THR A 41 -9.11 -15.49 -0.44
N LYS A 42 -10.11 -14.74 0.06
CA LYS A 42 -10.57 -14.75 1.46
C LYS A 42 -9.38 -14.75 2.44
N PRO A 43 -8.54 -13.70 2.39
CA PRO A 43 -7.27 -13.72 3.09
C PRO A 43 -7.47 -13.74 4.61
N ASP A 44 -6.51 -14.33 5.33
CA ASP A 44 -6.47 -14.29 6.79
C ASP A 44 -6.02 -12.90 7.28
N PHE A 45 -5.12 -12.28 6.53
CA PHE A 45 -4.59 -10.95 6.83
C PHE A 45 -4.51 -10.01 5.63
N TYR A 46 -4.47 -8.71 5.89
CA TYR A 46 -4.28 -7.66 4.89
C TYR A 46 -3.17 -6.71 5.32
N VAL A 47 -2.29 -6.33 4.39
CA VAL A 47 -1.24 -5.33 4.62
C VAL A 47 -1.42 -4.17 3.64
N ASP A 48 -1.54 -2.97 4.20
CA ASP A 48 -1.45 -1.72 3.47
C ASP A 48 -0.02 -1.19 3.56
N LEU A 49 0.67 -1.03 2.42
CA LEU A 49 2.06 -0.60 2.38
C LEU A 49 2.23 0.93 2.44
N GLY A 50 1.16 1.67 2.76
CA GLY A 50 1.22 3.11 2.95
C GLY A 50 1.07 3.89 1.65
N ASP A 51 1.19 5.21 1.75
CA ASP A 51 0.71 6.17 0.76
C ASP A 51 -0.75 5.85 0.39
N THR A 52 -1.54 5.58 1.44
CA THR A 52 -2.97 5.32 1.31
C THR A 52 -3.71 6.58 0.94
N GLY A 53 -3.36 7.71 1.58
CA GLY A 53 -3.86 9.03 1.22
C GLY A 53 -2.83 9.86 0.49
N GLU A 54 -3.26 10.68 -0.47
CA GLU A 54 -2.33 11.58 -1.17
C GLU A 54 -1.86 12.72 -0.25
N PHE A 55 -2.76 13.24 0.60
CA PHE A 55 -2.50 14.34 1.55
C PHE A 55 -1.75 15.54 0.95
N SER A 56 -2.01 15.84 -0.32
CA SER A 56 -1.34 16.93 -1.04
C SER A 56 -1.55 18.29 -0.36
N SER A 57 -2.66 18.48 0.38
CA SER A 57 -2.96 19.72 1.10
C SER A 57 -1.96 20.06 2.21
N VAL A 58 -1.26 19.07 2.76
CA VAL A 58 -0.24 19.22 3.81
C VAL A 58 1.17 18.91 3.34
N SER A 59 1.34 18.57 2.05
CA SER A 59 2.66 18.32 1.47
C SER A 59 3.55 19.57 1.52
N ASN A 60 4.76 19.43 2.05
CA ASN A 60 5.77 20.48 2.00
C ASN A 60 6.20 20.84 0.57
N HIS A 61 6.05 19.91 -0.38
CA HIS A 61 6.44 20.13 -1.76
C HIS A 61 5.59 21.19 -2.46
N GLN A 62 4.31 21.32 -2.12
CA GLN A 62 3.42 22.31 -2.74
C GLN A 62 3.86 23.76 -2.42
N TRP A 63 4.57 23.95 -1.30
CA TRP A 63 5.07 25.24 -0.82
C TRP A 63 6.51 25.51 -1.27
N LYS A 64 7.13 24.60 -2.04
CA LYS A 64 8.46 24.82 -2.61
C LYS A 64 8.43 26.07 -3.49
N ARG A 65 9.16 27.12 -3.06
CA ARG A 65 9.22 28.44 -3.72
C ARG A 65 7.94 29.28 -3.64
N LYS A 66 7.02 28.95 -2.73
CA LYS A 66 5.79 29.73 -2.48
C LYS A 66 5.68 30.06 -0.99
N LYS A 67 4.99 31.15 -0.66
CA LYS A 67 4.65 31.44 0.75
C LYS A 67 3.52 30.52 1.18
N ARG A 68 3.73 29.74 2.25
CA ARG A 68 2.69 28.91 2.86
C ARG A 68 1.59 29.83 3.43
N PRO A 69 0.30 29.60 3.09
CA PRO A 69 -0.80 30.42 3.59
C PRO A 69 -1.04 30.21 5.09
N PRO A 70 -1.78 31.10 5.75
CA PRO A 70 -2.22 30.90 7.14
C PRO A 70 -3.01 29.60 7.31
N LEU A 71 -3.05 29.10 8.55
CA LEU A 71 -3.64 27.80 8.88
C LEU A 71 -5.13 27.73 8.50
N GLU A 72 -5.87 28.82 8.67
CA GLU A 72 -7.30 28.93 8.38
C GLU A 72 -7.64 28.63 6.90
N TYR A 73 -6.69 28.85 5.99
CA TYR A 73 -6.81 28.53 4.55
C TYR A 73 -6.29 27.14 4.20
N GLN A 74 -5.56 26.49 5.11
CA GLN A 74 -5.08 25.12 4.93
C GLN A 74 -6.12 24.13 5.44
N LEU A 75 -6.66 24.35 6.65
CA LEU A 75 -7.53 23.40 7.34
C LEU A 75 -8.71 22.88 6.51
N PRO A 76 -9.48 23.70 5.77
CA PRO A 76 -10.57 23.17 4.95
C PRO A 76 -10.11 22.07 3.98
N ARG A 77 -8.95 22.25 3.35
CA ARG A 77 -8.37 21.28 2.42
C ARG A 77 -7.83 20.03 3.13
N VAL A 78 -7.29 20.18 4.33
CA VAL A 78 -6.86 19.02 5.15
C VAL A 78 -8.05 18.15 5.53
N TYR A 79 -9.17 18.77 5.93
CA TYR A 79 -10.39 18.03 6.25
C TYR A 79 -11.03 17.40 5.00
N GLU A 80 -10.97 18.06 3.84
CA GLU A 80 -11.39 17.48 2.56
C GLU A 80 -10.54 16.25 2.19
N ASP A 81 -9.21 16.34 2.31
CA ASP A 81 -8.30 15.21 2.09
C ASP A 81 -8.66 14.05 3.04
N LEU A 82 -8.78 14.31 4.35
CA LEU A 82 -9.14 13.29 5.35
C LEU A 82 -10.46 12.61 5.03
N LYS A 83 -11.49 13.38 4.65
CA LYS A 83 -12.78 12.84 4.26
C LYS A 83 -12.64 11.93 3.04
N ALA A 84 -11.98 12.39 1.99
CA ALA A 84 -11.83 11.65 0.74
C ALA A 84 -11.00 10.37 0.93
N VAL A 85 -9.96 10.41 1.77
CA VAL A 85 -9.15 9.22 2.09
C VAL A 85 -9.96 8.21 2.90
N ASN A 86 -10.73 8.65 3.90
CA ASN A 86 -11.60 7.75 4.66
C ASN A 86 -12.66 7.10 3.78
N GLU A 87 -13.30 7.86 2.88
CA GLU A 87 -14.26 7.31 1.90
C GLU A 87 -13.60 6.26 0.98
N GLY A 88 -12.35 6.49 0.56
CA GLY A 88 -11.58 5.51 -0.21
C GLY A 88 -11.25 4.24 0.60
N MET A 89 -10.83 4.39 1.86
CA MET A 89 -10.56 3.27 2.75
C MET A 89 -11.82 2.44 3.04
N ASP A 90 -13.00 3.07 3.11
CA ASP A 90 -14.28 2.38 3.33
C ASP A 90 -14.55 1.33 2.24
N ILE A 91 -14.13 1.57 0.99
CA ILE A 91 -14.28 0.62 -0.13
C ILE A 91 -13.51 -0.67 0.15
N ILE A 92 -12.24 -0.56 0.54
CA ILE A 92 -11.40 -1.70 0.87
C ILE A 92 -11.90 -2.40 2.14
N ASP A 93 -12.21 -1.62 3.19
CA ASP A 93 -12.70 -2.16 4.45
C ASP A 93 -14.02 -2.92 4.27
N GLU A 94 -14.90 -2.49 3.39
CA GLU A 94 -16.12 -3.23 3.04
C GLU A 94 -15.78 -4.62 2.46
N ALA A 95 -14.81 -4.70 1.54
CA ALA A 95 -14.36 -5.97 0.97
C ALA A 95 -13.73 -6.87 2.05
N LEU A 96 -12.85 -6.32 2.90
CA LEU A 96 -12.21 -7.02 4.01
C LEU A 96 -13.24 -7.52 5.04
N ASN A 97 -14.24 -6.72 5.37
CA ASN A 97 -15.33 -7.07 6.28
C ASN A 97 -16.17 -8.22 5.72
N LYS A 98 -16.56 -8.16 4.43
CA LYS A 98 -17.31 -9.23 3.76
C LYS A 98 -16.52 -10.54 3.71
N ALA A 99 -15.22 -10.46 3.47
CA ALA A 99 -14.31 -11.62 3.50
C ALA A 99 -13.96 -12.09 4.93
N LYS A 100 -14.36 -11.34 5.97
CA LYS A 100 -14.10 -11.63 7.38
C LYS A 100 -12.61 -11.68 7.72
N VAL A 101 -11.81 -10.82 7.09
CA VAL A 101 -10.38 -10.67 7.35
C VAL A 101 -10.17 -10.15 8.77
N LYS A 102 -9.38 -10.88 9.56
CA LYS A 102 -9.23 -10.64 11.01
C LYS A 102 -8.06 -9.74 11.35
N GLU A 103 -6.99 -9.82 10.58
CA GLU A 103 -5.73 -9.15 10.87
C GLU A 103 -5.46 -8.13 9.77
N ARG A 104 -5.30 -6.87 10.15
CA ARG A 104 -5.05 -5.77 9.22
C ARG A 104 -3.85 -4.98 9.71
N TYR A 105 -2.95 -4.65 8.81
CA TYR A 105 -1.72 -3.95 9.13
C TYR A 105 -1.56 -2.76 8.20
N PHE A 106 -1.13 -1.64 8.76
CA PHE A 106 -0.89 -0.41 8.02
C PHE A 106 0.56 0.01 8.24
N THR A 107 1.38 -0.03 7.19
CA THR A 107 2.74 0.51 7.25
C THR A 107 2.75 1.90 6.62
N GLU A 108 3.00 2.91 7.43
CA GLU A 108 2.91 4.31 7.02
C GLU A 108 3.87 4.67 5.88
N GLY A 109 3.33 5.34 4.86
CA GLY A 109 4.09 5.91 3.77
C GLY A 109 4.49 7.36 3.96
N ASN A 110 5.27 7.91 3.03
CA ASN A 110 5.73 9.30 3.18
C ASN A 110 4.66 10.35 2.90
N HIS A 111 3.64 10.05 2.09
CA HIS A 111 2.47 10.93 1.93
C HIS A 111 1.64 10.95 3.21
N ASP A 112 1.46 9.79 3.84
CA ASP A 112 0.79 9.69 5.15
C ASP A 112 1.56 10.52 6.20
N ASP A 113 2.89 10.39 6.27
CA ASP A 113 3.75 11.12 7.22
C ASP A 113 3.67 12.65 7.07
N TRP A 114 3.27 13.18 5.91
CA TRP A 114 3.03 14.63 5.78
C TRP A 114 1.92 15.12 6.71
N LEU A 115 0.88 14.31 6.91
CA LEU A 115 -0.20 14.60 7.85
C LEU A 115 0.32 14.58 9.30
N ASN A 116 1.15 13.60 9.66
CA ASN A 116 1.78 13.56 10.97
C ASN A 116 2.64 14.80 11.25
N ARG A 117 3.52 15.17 10.31
CA ARG A 117 4.34 16.38 10.44
C ARG A 117 3.50 17.65 10.55
N PHE A 118 2.41 17.73 9.79
CA PHE A 118 1.47 18.83 9.91
C PHE A 118 0.83 18.89 11.30
N SER A 119 0.47 17.74 11.88
CA SER A 119 -0.03 17.66 13.26
C SER A 119 1.03 18.07 14.28
N GLU A 120 2.30 17.67 14.10
CA GLU A 120 3.41 18.04 14.98
C GLU A 120 3.70 19.55 14.96
N GLU A 121 3.58 20.18 13.78
CA GLU A 121 3.71 21.63 13.63
C GLU A 121 2.54 22.41 14.27
N ASN A 122 1.40 21.76 14.46
CA ASN A 122 0.17 22.36 14.98
C ASN A 122 -0.40 21.52 16.15
N PRO A 123 0.33 21.38 17.28
CA PRO A 123 0.01 20.41 18.33
C PRO A 123 -1.30 20.68 19.08
N TYR A 124 -1.90 21.86 18.88
CA TYR A 124 -3.22 22.22 19.42
C TYR A 124 -4.38 21.68 18.58
N LEU A 125 -4.12 21.22 17.35
CA LEU A 125 -5.11 20.54 16.52
C LEU A 125 -5.09 19.05 16.87
N GLN A 126 -6.22 18.54 17.34
CA GLN A 126 -6.36 17.13 17.72
C GLN A 126 -6.89 16.30 16.54
N GLY A 127 -6.47 15.04 16.47
CA GLY A 127 -7.00 14.07 15.50
C GLY A 127 -6.52 14.26 14.06
N LEU A 128 -5.50 15.09 13.82
CA LEU A 128 -4.92 15.34 12.50
C LEU A 128 -3.60 14.59 12.25
N ASN A 129 -3.33 13.52 12.99
CA ASN A 129 -2.30 12.54 12.64
C ASN A 129 -2.93 11.38 11.86
N VAL A 130 -2.13 10.59 11.17
CA VAL A 130 -2.58 9.47 10.31
C VAL A 130 -3.41 8.46 11.10
N GLN A 131 -2.92 8.06 12.29
CA GLN A 131 -3.56 7.03 13.09
C GLN A 131 -4.99 7.41 13.50
N ASP A 132 -5.17 8.65 13.96
CA ASP A 132 -6.47 9.17 14.40
C ASP A 132 -7.33 9.62 13.23
N GLY A 133 -6.75 10.37 12.29
CA GLY A 133 -7.46 10.96 11.15
C GLY A 133 -8.03 9.91 10.20
N LEU A 134 -7.35 8.77 10.05
CA LEU A 134 -7.84 7.62 9.26
C LEU A 134 -8.57 6.57 10.10
N LEU A 135 -8.75 6.82 11.40
CA LEU A 135 -9.46 5.92 12.31
C LEU A 135 -8.89 4.49 12.31
N LEU A 136 -7.56 4.35 12.17
CA LEU A 136 -6.91 3.05 11.93
C LEU A 136 -7.24 2.04 13.03
N ARG A 137 -7.27 2.49 14.30
CA ARG A 137 -7.61 1.63 15.43
C ARG A 137 -9.07 1.16 15.38
N GLN A 138 -10.00 2.05 15.04
CA GLN A 138 -11.43 1.74 14.93
C GLN A 138 -11.69 0.78 13.75
N ARG A 139 -10.93 0.92 12.67
CA ARG A 139 -10.94 0.03 11.49
C ARG A 139 -10.26 -1.32 11.73
N GLY A 140 -9.55 -1.48 12.86
CA GLY A 140 -8.88 -2.72 13.26
C GLY A 140 -7.48 -2.92 12.66
N TYR A 141 -6.83 -1.85 12.22
CA TYR A 141 -5.45 -1.88 11.73
C TYR A 141 -4.45 -1.80 12.89
N GLU A 142 -3.46 -2.68 12.86
CA GLU A 142 -2.21 -2.50 13.60
C GLU A 142 -1.31 -1.54 12.83
N TYR A 143 -0.97 -0.42 13.47
CA TYR A 143 -0.27 0.71 12.85
C TYR A 143 1.25 0.61 13.05
N TYR A 144 1.99 0.72 11.94
CA TYR A 144 3.44 0.76 11.88
C TYR A 144 3.88 2.13 11.34
N PRO A 145 4.46 3.00 12.20
CA PRO A 145 4.91 4.33 11.78
C PRO A 145 5.97 4.31 10.68
N ALA A 146 6.18 5.45 10.02
CA ALA A 146 7.07 5.59 8.88
C ALA A 146 8.47 5.06 9.20
N GLY A 147 8.94 4.14 8.35
CA GLY A 147 10.26 3.53 8.48
C GLY A 147 10.35 2.38 9.50
N LYS A 148 9.26 2.06 10.21
CA LYS A 148 9.15 0.79 10.96
C LYS A 148 8.81 -0.35 10.01
N TYR A 149 9.32 -1.53 10.36
CA TYR A 149 9.14 -2.74 9.58
C TYR A 149 8.17 -3.68 10.29
N LEU A 150 7.14 -4.12 9.57
CA LEU A 150 6.31 -5.25 9.94
C LEU A 150 7.01 -6.53 9.53
N LYS A 151 7.01 -7.55 10.39
CA LYS A 151 7.63 -8.85 10.11
C LYS A 151 6.61 -9.96 10.26
N MET A 152 6.50 -10.83 9.26
CA MET A 152 5.71 -12.05 9.32
C MET A 152 6.50 -13.22 8.75
N GLY A 153 6.79 -14.22 9.60
CA GLY A 153 7.73 -15.29 9.24
C GLY A 153 9.07 -14.70 8.82
N ASP A 154 9.53 -15.08 7.63
CA ASP A 154 10.80 -14.60 7.05
C ASP A 154 10.65 -13.42 6.08
N LEU A 155 9.47 -12.83 5.97
CA LEU A 155 9.16 -11.69 5.10
C LEU A 155 8.91 -10.42 5.93
N TYR A 156 9.57 -9.34 5.52
CA TYR A 156 9.36 -7.99 6.05
C TYR A 156 8.51 -7.16 5.10
N PHE A 157 7.78 -6.20 5.67
CA PHE A 157 6.95 -5.23 4.98
C PHE A 157 7.23 -3.85 5.53
N TYR A 158 7.30 -2.87 4.64
CA TYR A 158 7.26 -1.44 4.95
C TYR A 158 7.03 -0.65 3.66
N HIS A 159 6.89 0.66 3.76
CA HIS A 159 6.58 1.49 2.61
C HIS A 159 7.67 1.52 1.50
N GLY A 160 8.97 1.57 1.83
CA GLY A 160 10.05 1.55 0.83
C GLY A 160 10.81 2.87 0.58
N HIS A 161 10.45 3.96 1.27
CA HIS A 161 11.00 5.30 1.04
C HIS A 161 12.45 5.53 1.50
N HIS A 162 13.07 4.55 2.18
CA HIS A 162 14.45 4.69 2.67
C HIS A 162 15.51 4.57 1.57
N PHE A 163 15.24 3.81 0.51
CA PHE A 163 16.24 3.51 -0.53
C PHE A 163 15.64 3.68 -1.92
N ALA A 164 16.40 4.32 -2.81
CA ALA A 164 15.99 4.61 -4.17
C ALA A 164 17.09 4.25 -5.20
N GLY A 165 16.85 4.59 -6.46
CA GLY A 165 17.74 4.35 -7.59
C GLY A 165 17.21 3.26 -8.53
N ILE A 166 17.83 3.13 -9.71
CA ILE A 166 17.36 2.24 -10.79
C ILE A 166 17.20 0.78 -10.33
N TYR A 167 18.07 0.32 -9.42
CA TYR A 167 18.02 -1.03 -8.83
C TYR A 167 17.63 -0.98 -7.36
N HIS A 168 16.53 -0.28 -7.04
CA HIS A 168 16.10 -0.11 -5.65
C HIS A 168 15.89 -1.44 -4.93
N THR A 169 15.32 -2.48 -5.53
CA THR A 169 15.15 -3.79 -4.86
C THR A 169 16.48 -4.41 -4.44
N ARG A 170 17.49 -4.33 -5.31
CA ARG A 170 18.85 -4.79 -4.98
C ARG A 170 19.46 -3.94 -3.87
N ASN A 171 19.26 -2.62 -3.91
CA ASN A 171 19.71 -1.69 -2.87
C ASN A 171 19.11 -2.07 -1.49
N HIS A 172 17.80 -2.33 -1.44
CA HIS A 172 17.10 -2.82 -0.24
C HIS A 172 17.73 -4.12 0.28
N LEU A 173 17.88 -5.12 -0.59
CA LEU A 173 18.47 -6.41 -0.20
C LEU A 173 19.87 -6.27 0.37
N THR A 174 20.74 -5.52 -0.30
CA THR A 174 22.15 -5.37 0.14
C THR A 174 22.30 -4.63 1.46
N LYS A 175 21.34 -3.78 1.83
CA LYS A 175 21.38 -2.99 3.06
C LYS A 175 20.65 -3.66 4.22
N LEU A 176 19.55 -4.35 3.95
CA LEU A 176 18.69 -4.93 4.98
C LEU A 176 18.97 -6.42 5.23
N GLY A 177 19.47 -7.14 4.23
CA GLY A 177 19.84 -8.56 4.36
C GLY A 177 18.66 -9.50 4.63
N CYS A 178 17.42 -9.11 4.29
CA CYS A 178 16.22 -9.89 4.55
C CYS A 178 15.28 -9.95 3.33
N ASN A 179 14.29 -10.84 3.35
CA ASN A 179 13.23 -10.78 2.35
C ASN A 179 12.30 -9.62 2.66
N ILE A 180 11.98 -8.79 1.66
CA ILE A 180 11.22 -7.57 1.91
C ILE A 180 10.27 -7.20 0.76
N MET A 181 9.05 -6.81 1.10
CA MET A 181 8.05 -6.30 0.18
C MET A 181 7.70 -4.85 0.52
N TYR A 182 7.58 -4.00 -0.50
CA TYR A 182 7.37 -2.57 -0.34
C TYR A 182 6.72 -1.95 -1.59
N GLY A 183 6.27 -0.70 -1.45
CA GLY A 183 5.65 0.12 -2.49
C GLY A 183 6.55 1.31 -2.90
N HIS A 184 6.05 2.54 -2.79
CA HIS A 184 6.75 3.82 -2.91
C HIS A 184 7.29 4.20 -4.30
N HIS A 185 7.91 3.25 -5.02
CA HIS A 185 8.51 3.51 -6.35
C HIS A 185 7.48 3.41 -7.48
N HIS A 186 6.28 2.91 -7.17
CA HIS A 186 5.13 2.71 -8.06
C HIS A 186 5.38 1.75 -9.24
N ASP A 187 6.59 1.23 -9.36
CA ASP A 187 6.97 0.29 -10.41
C ASP A 187 7.03 -1.14 -9.89
N LEU A 188 7.17 -2.06 -10.86
CA LEU A 188 7.34 -3.47 -10.59
C LEU A 188 8.81 -3.82 -10.73
N GLN A 189 9.40 -4.25 -9.62
CA GLN A 189 10.77 -4.73 -9.60
C GLN A 189 10.89 -5.89 -8.62
N MET A 190 11.65 -6.91 -9.01
CA MET A 190 12.03 -8.01 -8.13
C MET A 190 13.51 -8.33 -8.33
N CYS A 191 14.20 -8.63 -7.22
CA CYS A 191 15.58 -9.07 -7.24
C CYS A 191 15.77 -10.16 -6.19
N SER A 192 16.74 -11.05 -6.43
CA SER A 192 17.26 -11.98 -5.44
C SER A 192 18.77 -11.81 -5.28
N VAL A 193 19.25 -11.89 -4.04
CA VAL A 193 20.68 -11.79 -3.72
C VAL A 193 21.06 -12.91 -2.75
N THR A 194 22.20 -13.55 -3.02
CA THR A 194 22.78 -14.59 -2.16
C THR A 194 23.23 -13.99 -0.82
N HIS A 195 22.74 -14.55 0.28
CA HIS A 195 23.26 -14.34 1.63
C HIS A 195 23.72 -15.69 2.20
N MET A 196 24.55 -15.65 3.24
CA MET A 196 25.13 -16.87 3.84
C MET A 196 24.06 -17.83 4.40
N ASP A 197 22.92 -17.29 4.84
CA ASP A 197 21.78 -18.04 5.36
C ASP A 197 20.72 -18.36 4.28
N GLY A 198 21.11 -18.22 3.00
CA GLY A 198 20.27 -18.52 1.84
C GLY A 198 19.95 -17.30 0.97
N PRO A 199 19.38 -17.51 -0.23
CA PRO A 199 18.96 -16.42 -1.09
C PRO A 199 17.82 -15.63 -0.44
N LYS A 200 17.88 -14.30 -0.53
CA LYS A 200 16.81 -13.39 -0.10
C LYS A 200 16.30 -12.60 -1.29
N SER A 201 15.01 -12.24 -1.26
CA SER A 201 14.35 -11.54 -2.36
C SER A 201 13.62 -10.28 -1.91
N ALA A 202 13.57 -9.27 -2.78
CA ALA A 202 12.83 -8.05 -2.54
C ALA A 202 11.83 -7.79 -3.67
N TRP A 203 10.66 -7.25 -3.31
CA TRP A 203 9.56 -6.96 -4.23
C TRP A 203 9.08 -5.52 -4.06
N SER A 204 9.21 -4.73 -5.13
CA SER A 204 8.44 -3.50 -5.34
C SER A 204 7.18 -3.89 -6.10
N ILE A 205 6.00 -3.65 -5.51
CA ILE A 205 4.74 -4.23 -6.00
C ILE A 205 3.83 -3.21 -6.70
N GLY A 206 4.37 -2.16 -7.30
CA GLY A 206 3.61 -1.20 -8.09
C GLY A 206 2.88 -0.15 -7.25
N CYS A 207 1.74 0.34 -7.76
CA CYS A 207 0.81 1.24 -7.06
C CYS A 207 -0.66 0.89 -7.40
N LEU A 208 -1.62 1.55 -6.76
CA LEU A 208 -3.05 1.50 -7.13
C LEU A 208 -3.60 2.89 -7.51
N LYS A 209 -2.71 3.88 -7.61
CA LYS A 209 -2.98 5.25 -8.10
C LYS A 209 -3.31 5.26 -9.59
N ASP A 210 -4.19 6.14 -10.05
CA ASP A 210 -4.34 6.46 -11.47
C ASP A 210 -3.00 6.92 -12.08
N THR A 211 -2.55 6.21 -13.11
CA THR A 211 -1.27 6.41 -13.80
C THR A 211 -1.40 7.17 -15.13
N SER A 212 -2.60 7.66 -15.46
CA SER A 212 -2.87 8.47 -16.66
C SER A 212 -2.05 9.77 -16.69
N ASP A 213 -1.77 10.27 -17.89
CA ASP A 213 -1.02 11.51 -18.09
C ASP A 213 -1.81 12.71 -17.51
N GLU A 214 -3.15 12.68 -17.61
CA GLU A 214 -4.05 13.75 -17.18
C GLU A 214 -4.01 13.94 -15.66
N THR A 215 -4.20 12.86 -14.90
CA THR A 215 -4.13 12.88 -13.43
C THR A 215 -2.71 13.18 -12.93
N ASN A 216 -1.70 12.91 -13.76
CA ASN A 216 -0.29 13.11 -13.43
C ASN A 216 0.38 14.25 -14.22
N ALA A 217 -0.39 15.25 -14.69
CA ALA A 217 0.13 16.35 -15.51
C ALA A 217 1.28 17.14 -14.86
N TRP A 218 1.35 17.15 -13.52
CA TRP A 218 2.45 17.74 -12.75
C TRP A 218 3.83 17.11 -13.03
N LEU A 219 3.87 15.91 -13.63
CA LEU A 219 5.09 15.27 -14.13
C LEU A 219 5.68 15.97 -15.38
N GLY A 220 4.94 16.92 -15.98
CA GLY A 220 5.43 17.69 -17.12
C GLY A 220 5.70 16.82 -18.35
N ASN A 221 4.78 15.91 -18.66
CA ASN A 221 4.87 14.94 -19.76
C ASN A 221 6.00 13.90 -19.62
N ARG A 222 6.62 13.77 -18.44
CA ARG A 222 7.58 12.71 -18.16
C ARG A 222 6.85 11.36 -18.13
N LYS A 223 7.21 10.47 -19.06
CA LYS A 223 6.75 9.08 -19.04
C LYS A 223 7.35 8.29 -17.88
N THR A 224 6.53 7.43 -17.28
CA THR A 224 6.86 6.60 -16.13
C THR A 224 6.68 5.12 -16.46
N ASN A 225 7.33 4.25 -15.70
CA ASN A 225 7.12 2.80 -15.71
C ASN A 225 6.20 2.34 -14.57
N TRP A 226 5.35 3.23 -14.06
CA TRP A 226 4.40 2.91 -12.99
C TRP A 226 3.42 1.85 -13.46
N ALA A 227 3.08 0.93 -12.58
CA ALA A 227 2.26 -0.22 -12.92
C ALA A 227 1.31 -0.57 -11.77
N HIS A 228 0.09 -0.94 -12.14
CA HIS A 228 -0.90 -1.41 -11.17
C HIS A 228 -0.61 -2.85 -10.77
N ALA A 229 -0.51 -3.09 -9.47
CA ALA A 229 -0.43 -4.44 -8.94
C ALA A 229 -0.77 -4.51 -7.45
N PHE A 230 -1.02 -5.73 -7.00
CA PHE A 230 -1.05 -6.10 -5.59
C PHE A 230 -0.32 -7.45 -5.44
N ALA A 231 -0.17 -7.94 -4.21
CA ALA A 231 0.43 -9.25 -3.98
C ALA A 231 -0.48 -10.16 -3.16
N VAL A 232 -0.46 -11.45 -3.48
CA VAL A 232 -0.95 -12.52 -2.62
C VAL A 232 0.27 -13.21 -1.98
N VAL A 233 0.26 -13.35 -0.66
CA VAL A 233 1.32 -14.01 0.10
C VAL A 233 0.76 -15.24 0.79
N ASP A 234 1.29 -16.42 0.43
CA ASP A 234 0.90 -17.70 1.03
C ASP A 234 2.04 -18.23 1.90
N TYR A 235 1.77 -18.39 3.19
CA TYR A 235 2.62 -19.11 4.14
C TYR A 235 2.16 -20.56 4.24
N TYR A 236 3.09 -21.51 4.06
CA TYR A 236 2.74 -22.93 3.90
C TYR A 236 3.49 -23.89 4.85
N THR A 237 4.61 -23.49 5.44
CA THR A 237 5.28 -24.27 6.52
C THR A 237 6.25 -23.38 7.29
N ASP A 238 6.16 -23.36 8.62
CA ASP A 238 7.00 -22.54 9.50
C ASP A 238 6.94 -21.05 9.14
N SER A 239 8.09 -20.44 8.82
CA SER A 239 8.27 -19.06 8.37
C SER A 239 8.33 -18.91 6.83
N ARG A 240 8.20 -20.02 6.08
CA ARG A 240 8.31 -20.04 4.61
C ARG A 240 7.05 -19.51 3.94
N PHE A 241 7.28 -18.80 2.85
CA PHE A 241 6.23 -18.10 2.11
C PHE A 241 6.48 -18.15 0.61
N THR A 242 5.43 -17.89 -0.15
CA THR A 242 5.50 -17.56 -1.58
C THR A 242 4.85 -16.20 -1.80
N VAL A 243 5.35 -15.47 -2.80
CA VAL A 243 4.80 -14.18 -3.22
C VAL A 243 4.29 -14.33 -4.64
N HIS A 244 3.02 -14.03 -4.84
CA HIS A 244 2.41 -13.89 -6.15
C HIS A 244 2.07 -12.42 -6.38
N VAL A 245 2.92 -11.71 -7.12
CA VAL A 245 2.62 -10.34 -7.56
C VAL A 245 1.65 -10.42 -8.73
N VAL A 246 0.49 -9.81 -8.57
CA VAL A 246 -0.62 -9.84 -9.52
C VAL A 246 -0.71 -8.48 -10.19
N ASN A 247 -0.26 -8.41 -11.44
CA ASN A 247 -0.34 -7.20 -12.23
C ASN A 247 -1.78 -6.96 -12.69
N ILE A 248 -2.20 -5.71 -12.71
CA ILE A 248 -3.46 -5.25 -13.28
C ILE A 248 -3.11 -4.45 -14.52
N ILE A 249 -3.65 -4.85 -15.66
CA ILE A 249 -3.39 -4.21 -16.96
C ILE A 249 -4.74 -3.74 -17.48
N ASP A 250 -4.86 -2.44 -17.72
CA ASP A 250 -6.10 -1.79 -18.20
C ASP A 250 -7.33 -2.15 -17.35
N GLY A 251 -7.15 -2.19 -16.02
CA GLY A 251 -8.21 -2.54 -15.08
C GLY A 251 -8.57 -4.03 -15.02
N VAL A 252 -7.79 -4.91 -15.67
CA VAL A 252 -8.08 -6.35 -15.76
C VAL A 252 -6.88 -7.19 -15.27
N THR A 253 -7.15 -8.32 -14.63
CA THR A 253 -6.13 -9.33 -14.33
C THR A 253 -6.70 -10.75 -14.36
N THR A 254 -5.83 -11.75 -14.23
CA THR A 254 -6.22 -13.12 -13.94
C THR A 254 -5.63 -13.56 -12.60
N LEU A 255 -6.48 -14.05 -11.71
CA LEU A 255 -6.07 -14.60 -10.42
C LEU A 255 -6.50 -16.05 -10.32
N TRP A 256 -5.52 -16.96 -10.28
CA TRP A 256 -5.74 -18.41 -10.15
C TRP A 256 -6.72 -19.01 -11.17
N GLY A 257 -6.71 -18.47 -12.39
CA GLY A 257 -7.56 -18.92 -13.49
C GLY A 257 -8.90 -18.20 -13.60
N GLU A 258 -9.22 -17.27 -12.69
CA GLU A 258 -10.40 -16.41 -12.79
C GLU A 258 -10.02 -15.02 -13.33
N VAL A 259 -10.79 -14.51 -14.29
CA VAL A 259 -10.64 -13.14 -14.81
C VAL A 259 -11.31 -12.18 -13.84
N LEU A 260 -10.58 -11.15 -13.42
CA LEU A 260 -11.09 -10.04 -12.63
C LEU A 260 -11.07 -8.79 -13.50
N ASP A 261 -12.22 -8.16 -13.67
CA ASP A 261 -12.38 -6.98 -14.51
C ASP A 261 -13.00 -5.86 -13.68
N GLY A 262 -12.20 -4.82 -13.40
CA GLY A 262 -12.62 -3.65 -12.63
C GLY A 262 -13.35 -2.59 -13.44
N ASN A 263 -13.54 -2.80 -14.75
CA ASN A 263 -14.30 -1.90 -15.62
C ASN A 263 -15.80 -2.22 -15.66
N ALA A 264 -16.21 -3.33 -15.04
CA ALA A 264 -17.56 -3.91 -15.12
C ALA A 264 -18.62 -3.20 -14.25
#